data_AF-A0A2R5L2H9-F1
#
_entry.id   AF-A0A2R5L2H9-F1
#
_cell.length_a   1.000
_cell.length_b   1.000
_cell.length_c   1.000
_cell.angle_alpha   90.00
_cell.angle_beta   90.00
_cell.angle_gamma   90.00
#
_symmetry.space_group_name_H-M   'P 1'
#
loop_
_entity.id
_entity.type
_entity.pdbx_description
1 polymer ?
#
loop_
_entity_poly.entity_id
_entity_poly.type
_entity_poly.pdbx_seq_one_letter_code
_entity_poly.pdbx_strand_id
1 'polypeptide(L)'
;GKLDKLPTLEPTKMHPSDLITVWEDFHKTKDIDHTAPKIIEAIKAKNYTMVQLVVDLQDLLSSAHKTDRAVAVRMLAQVLQELPHCWLTAEELSPITMFMTERMRDHCAVFPGVLIALTVLLQQVHIKDMDVERIMRGLFQDIHCQSQATQERRNIYTAIRLFLTLHRTVAESMFNDLLYGFVSASDGESDPRNLLLVFSIIPMLSSSPNIADHMFEDLHEVVAAYFPVDFVPPAQDPYGVTHEDLVLSLRQCLSCTSKWSQYLLPLLIEKLQSDL
;
A
#
# COMPACT_ATOMS: atom_id res chain seq x y z
N GLY A 1 -37.71 12.28 -35.75
CA GLY A 1 -37.69 12.06 -34.29
C GLY A 1 -36.74 13.07 -33.67
N LYS A 2 -37.27 13.96 -32.84
CA LYS A 2 -36.47 14.87 -32.01
C LYS A 2 -35.81 14.03 -30.92
N LEU A 3 -34.48 14.01 -30.89
CA LEU A 3 -33.71 13.47 -29.77
C LEU A 3 -33.58 14.60 -28.74
N ASP A 4 -34.34 14.50 -27.67
CA ASP A 4 -34.21 15.35 -26.49
C ASP A 4 -32.81 15.15 -25.90
N LYS A 5 -32.03 16.23 -25.88
CA LYS A 5 -30.81 16.31 -25.06
C LYS A 5 -31.26 16.40 -23.61
N LEU A 6 -31.03 15.34 -22.84
CA LEU A 6 -31.10 15.39 -21.39
C LEU A 6 -30.18 16.52 -20.88
N PRO A 7 -30.64 17.39 -19.97
CA PRO A 7 -29.80 18.42 -19.42
C PRO A 7 -28.71 17.74 -18.58
N THR A 8 -27.46 17.91 -18.99
CA THR A 8 -26.31 17.69 -18.11
C THR A 8 -26.47 18.67 -16.95
N LEU A 9 -26.87 18.17 -15.77
CA LEU A 9 -26.79 18.89 -14.52
C LEU A 9 -25.32 19.26 -14.33
N GLU A 10 -24.97 20.52 -14.58
CA GLU A 10 -23.69 21.06 -14.12
C GLU A 10 -23.63 20.85 -12.60
N PRO A 11 -22.52 20.32 -12.05
CA PRO A 11 -22.40 20.16 -10.61
C PRO A 11 -22.61 21.52 -9.95
N THR A 12 -23.63 21.60 -9.11
CA THR A 12 -23.94 22.79 -8.31
C THR A 12 -22.68 23.22 -7.58
N LYS A 13 -22.12 24.37 -7.97
CA LYS A 13 -20.91 24.91 -7.34
C LYS A 13 -21.19 25.15 -5.86
N MET A 14 -20.46 24.44 -4.98
CA MET A 14 -20.51 24.66 -3.54
C MET A 14 -20.02 26.10 -3.25
N HIS A 15 -20.81 26.87 -2.51
CA HIS A 15 -20.49 28.27 -2.21
C HIS A 15 -19.39 28.32 -1.12
N PRO A 16 -18.48 29.32 -1.08
CA PRO A 16 -17.44 29.41 -0.07
C PRO A 16 -17.94 29.37 1.39
N SER A 17 -19.15 29.83 1.66
CA SER A 17 -19.81 29.72 2.97
C SER A 17 -20.06 28.28 3.41
N ASP A 18 -20.29 27.37 2.45
CA ASP A 18 -20.61 25.98 2.72
C ASP A 18 -19.38 25.23 3.23
N LEU A 19 -18.17 25.59 2.76
CA LEU A 19 -16.91 25.02 3.22
C LEU A 19 -16.61 25.38 4.68
N ILE A 20 -16.96 26.59 5.12
CA ILE A 20 -16.80 27.01 6.52
C ILE A 20 -17.65 26.11 7.42
N THR A 21 -18.93 25.91 7.07
CA THR A 21 -19.82 25.04 7.84
C THR A 21 -19.35 23.58 7.84
N VAL A 22 -18.82 23.09 6.72
CA VAL A 22 -18.22 21.74 6.63
C VAL A 22 -17.05 21.60 7.61
N TRP A 23 -16.14 22.58 7.66
CA TRP A 23 -15.03 22.55 8.59
C TRP A 23 -15.46 22.72 10.05
N GLU A 24 -16.42 23.60 10.35
CA GLU A 24 -16.97 23.74 11.70
C GLU A 24 -17.59 22.43 12.22
N ASP A 25 -18.30 21.71 11.35
CA ASP A 25 -18.87 20.40 11.67
C ASP A 25 -17.76 19.37 11.91
N PHE A 26 -16.79 19.27 11.00
CA PHE A 26 -15.67 18.36 11.16
C PHE A 26 -14.86 18.61 12.43
N HIS A 27 -14.65 19.87 12.82
CA HIS A 27 -13.94 20.19 14.06
C HIS A 27 -14.67 19.69 15.31
N LYS A 28 -16.01 19.62 15.27
CA LYS A 28 -16.85 19.09 16.37
C LYS A 28 -16.95 17.57 16.35
N THR A 29 -17.16 16.98 15.17
CA THR A 29 -17.52 15.56 15.03
C THR A 29 -16.32 14.66 14.76
N LYS A 30 -15.28 15.19 14.11
CA LYS A 30 -14.17 14.42 13.53
C LYS A 30 -14.64 13.34 12.54
N ASP A 31 -15.84 13.50 11.98
CA ASP A 31 -16.46 12.54 11.07
C ASP A 31 -15.88 12.68 9.65
N ILE A 32 -14.95 11.79 9.31
CA ILE A 32 -14.30 11.75 8.01
C ILE A 32 -15.28 11.27 6.93
N ASP A 33 -16.12 10.29 7.23
CA ASP A 33 -17.02 9.67 6.26
C ASP A 33 -18.08 10.68 5.79
N HIS A 34 -18.48 11.60 6.66
CA HIS A 34 -19.37 12.71 6.31
C HIS A 34 -18.66 13.88 5.61
N THR A 35 -17.42 14.17 6.01
CA THR A 35 -16.70 15.39 5.58
C THR A 35 -15.93 15.20 4.29
N ALA A 36 -15.19 14.09 4.15
CA ALA A 36 -14.29 13.85 3.02
C ALA A 36 -15.02 13.93 1.66
N PRO A 37 -16.22 13.35 1.46
CA PRO A 37 -16.92 13.45 0.18
C PRO A 37 -17.18 14.90 -0.25
N LYS A 38 -17.53 15.78 0.70
CA LYS A 38 -17.79 17.20 0.40
C LYS A 38 -16.52 17.93 0.01
N ILE A 39 -15.42 17.64 0.70
CA ILE A 39 -14.09 18.20 0.38
C ILE A 39 -13.63 17.73 -1.00
N ILE A 40 -13.76 16.44 -1.31
CA ILE A 40 -13.40 15.87 -2.61
C ILE A 40 -14.19 16.53 -3.74
N GLU A 41 -15.50 16.69 -3.58
CA GLU A 41 -16.33 17.34 -4.60
C GLU A 41 -15.99 18.83 -4.75
N ALA A 42 -15.67 19.53 -3.66
CA ALA A 42 -15.20 20.91 -3.73
C ALA A 42 -13.85 21.05 -4.47
N ILE A 43 -12.93 20.09 -4.28
CA ILE A 43 -11.65 20.03 -5.01
C ILE A 43 -11.89 19.76 -6.49
N LYS A 44 -12.72 18.77 -6.83
CA LYS A 44 -13.08 18.46 -8.22
C LYS A 44 -13.76 19.64 -8.92
N ALA A 45 -14.59 20.40 -8.19
CA ALA A 45 -15.22 21.62 -8.67
C ALA A 45 -14.26 22.82 -8.78
N LYS A 46 -12.99 22.68 -8.34
CA LYS A 46 -11.96 23.74 -8.28
C LYS A 46 -12.34 24.92 -7.37
N ASN A 47 -13.23 24.68 -6.40
CA ASN A 47 -13.60 25.65 -5.37
C ASN A 47 -12.73 25.50 -4.10
N TYR A 48 -11.95 24.43 -4.05
CA TYR A 48 -11.04 24.11 -2.96
C TYR A 48 -9.78 23.43 -3.52
N THR A 49 -8.64 23.52 -2.84
CA THR A 49 -7.38 22.92 -3.31
C THR A 49 -6.78 21.99 -2.26
N MET A 50 -5.88 21.11 -2.68
CA MET A 50 -5.10 20.28 -1.75
C MET A 50 -4.27 21.12 -0.79
N VAL A 51 -3.74 22.27 -1.24
CA VAL A 51 -3.00 23.18 -0.38
C VAL A 51 -3.90 23.76 0.71
N GLN A 52 -5.12 24.18 0.36
CA GLN A 52 -6.09 24.68 1.34
C GLN A 52 -6.48 23.57 2.34
N LEU A 53 -6.68 22.34 1.87
CA LEU A 53 -6.92 21.19 2.74
C LEU A 53 -5.80 21.01 3.78
N VAL A 54 -4.54 21.08 3.35
CA VAL A 54 -3.40 20.93 4.26
C VAL A 54 -3.35 22.08 5.27
N VAL A 55 -3.63 23.32 4.85
CA VAL A 55 -3.67 24.49 5.74
C VAL A 55 -4.79 24.35 6.77
N ASP A 56 -6.00 24.00 6.34
CA ASP A 56 -7.15 23.87 7.25
C ASP A 56 -7.02 22.69 8.22
N LEU A 57 -6.19 21.70 7.90
CA LEU A 57 -5.84 20.58 8.79
C LEU A 57 -4.62 20.85 9.68
N GLN A 58 -3.89 21.96 9.50
CA GLN A 58 -2.57 22.18 10.11
C GLN A 58 -2.57 22.04 11.64
N ASP A 59 -3.58 22.59 12.32
CA ASP A 59 -3.70 22.52 13.78
C ASP A 59 -3.86 21.08 14.27
N LEU A 60 -4.57 20.24 13.51
CA LEU A 60 -4.76 18.84 13.84
C LEU A 60 -3.52 18.00 13.50
N LEU A 61 -2.87 18.28 12.36
CA LEU A 61 -1.64 17.59 11.93
C LEU A 61 -0.47 17.83 12.89
N SER A 62 -0.44 18.99 13.56
CA SER A 62 0.59 19.38 14.52
C SER A 62 0.16 19.24 16.00
N SER A 63 -1.06 18.74 16.25
CA SER A 63 -1.59 18.57 17.60
C SER A 63 -0.71 17.63 18.44
N ALA A 64 -0.57 17.94 19.74
CA ALA A 64 0.07 17.04 20.70
C ALA A 64 -0.71 15.71 20.85
N HIS A 65 -2.03 15.73 20.59
CA HIS A 65 -2.89 14.56 20.71
C HIS A 65 -2.84 13.68 19.46
N LYS A 66 -2.41 12.43 19.65
CA LYS A 66 -2.31 11.41 18.60
C LYS A 66 -3.62 11.17 17.84
N THR A 67 -4.77 11.33 18.49
CA THR A 67 -6.10 11.13 17.89
C THR A 67 -6.42 12.22 16.87
N ASP A 68 -6.05 13.46 17.14
CA ASP A 68 -6.24 14.58 16.21
C ASP A 68 -5.37 14.38 14.97
N ARG A 69 -4.09 14.02 15.18
CA ARG A 69 -3.16 13.71 14.08
C ARG A 69 -3.68 12.54 13.24
N ALA A 70 -4.16 11.48 13.89
CA ALA A 70 -4.67 10.30 13.20
C ALA A 70 -5.86 10.64 12.29
N VAL A 71 -6.81 11.42 12.79
CA VAL A 71 -7.98 11.87 12.00
C VAL A 71 -7.56 12.75 10.83
N ALA A 72 -6.65 13.69 11.04
CA ALA A 72 -6.19 14.60 9.99
C ALA A 72 -5.40 13.87 8.89
N VAL A 73 -4.48 12.97 9.27
CA VAL A 73 -3.75 12.12 8.32
C VAL A 73 -4.71 11.21 7.55
N ARG A 74 -5.73 10.67 8.22
CA ARG A 74 -6.75 9.83 7.57
C ARG A 74 -7.61 10.62 6.58
N MET A 75 -7.97 11.86 6.91
CA MET A 75 -8.65 12.77 5.98
C MET A 75 -7.80 13.02 4.73
N LEU A 76 -6.52 13.36 4.89
CA LEU A 76 -5.60 13.54 3.75
C LEU A 76 -5.50 12.27 2.89
N ALA A 77 -5.34 11.11 3.53
CA ALA A 77 -5.27 9.83 2.84
C ALA A 77 -6.55 9.53 2.04
N GLN A 78 -7.73 9.80 2.61
CA GLN A 78 -9.03 9.60 1.94
C GLN A 78 -9.18 10.51 0.72
N VAL A 79 -8.82 11.79 0.85
CA VAL A 79 -8.90 12.72 -0.28
C VAL A 79 -7.94 12.32 -1.40
N LEU A 80 -6.69 11.95 -1.06
CA LEU A 80 -5.71 11.46 -2.04
C LEU A 80 -6.22 10.21 -2.77
N GLN A 81 -6.86 9.29 -2.05
CA GLN A 81 -7.35 8.02 -2.58
C GLN A 81 -8.48 8.19 -3.61
N GLU A 82 -9.36 9.17 -3.39
CA GLU A 82 -10.56 9.40 -4.22
C GLU A 82 -10.34 10.40 -5.37
N LEU A 83 -9.24 11.16 -5.33
CA LEU A 83 -8.84 11.99 -6.47
C LEU A 83 -8.17 11.14 -7.55
N PRO A 84 -8.36 11.47 -8.85
CA PRO A 84 -7.62 10.80 -9.92
C PRO A 84 -6.12 10.86 -9.71
N HIS A 85 -5.39 9.77 -9.98
CA HIS A 85 -3.93 9.69 -9.77
C HIS A 85 -3.07 10.66 -10.63
N CYS A 86 -3.68 11.40 -11.56
CA CYS A 86 -3.04 12.44 -12.37
C CYS A 86 -3.49 13.86 -11.96
N TRP A 87 -4.21 14.01 -10.85
CA TRP A 87 -4.81 15.29 -10.46
C TRP A 87 -3.79 16.28 -9.91
N LEU A 88 -2.79 15.79 -9.16
CA LEU A 88 -1.80 16.62 -8.48
C LEU A 88 -0.50 16.71 -9.25
N THR A 89 0.13 17.88 -9.22
CA THR A 89 1.45 18.08 -9.84
C THR A 89 2.56 17.50 -8.97
N ALA A 90 3.74 17.35 -9.55
CA ALA A 90 4.90 16.89 -8.81
C ALA A 90 5.28 17.86 -7.66
N GLU A 91 5.06 19.16 -7.83
CA GLU A 91 5.30 20.19 -6.83
C GLU A 91 4.33 20.12 -5.65
N GLU A 92 3.10 19.67 -5.89
CA GLU A 92 2.11 19.41 -4.84
C GLU A 92 2.37 18.07 -4.14
N LEU A 93 2.83 17.06 -4.88
CA LEU A 93 3.08 15.71 -4.35
C LEU A 93 4.32 15.61 -3.45
N SER A 94 5.43 16.30 -3.78
CA SER A 94 6.68 16.17 -3.02
C SER A 94 6.53 16.56 -1.54
N PRO A 95 5.91 17.70 -1.17
CA PRO A 95 5.69 18.07 0.23
C PRO A 95 4.79 17.08 0.98
N ILE A 96 3.73 16.58 0.33
CA ILE A 96 2.83 15.58 0.90
C ILE A 96 3.59 14.28 1.17
N THR A 97 4.41 13.85 0.21
CA THR A 97 5.21 12.62 0.34
C THR A 97 6.23 12.73 1.46
N MET A 98 6.93 13.86 1.55
CA MET A 98 7.86 14.15 2.64
C MET A 98 7.16 14.10 3.99
N PHE A 99 6.03 14.81 4.12
CA PHE A 99 5.24 14.83 5.35
C PHE A 99 4.78 13.41 5.75
N MET A 100 4.20 12.64 4.82
CA MET A 100 3.71 11.29 5.12
C MET A 100 4.85 10.34 5.53
N THR A 101 6.02 10.45 4.88
CA THR A 101 7.18 9.63 5.25
C THR A 101 7.66 9.97 6.68
N GLU A 102 7.73 11.24 7.05
CA GLU A 102 8.09 11.62 8.42
C GLU A 102 7.09 11.12 9.47
N ARG A 103 5.80 10.99 9.10
CA ARG A 103 4.76 10.47 9.99
C ARG A 103 4.79 8.94 10.14
N MET A 104 5.62 8.20 9.41
CA MET A 104 5.83 6.76 9.66
C MET A 104 6.33 6.49 11.08
N ARG A 105 7.10 7.43 11.67
CA ARG A 105 7.64 7.34 13.04
C ARG A 105 6.70 7.88 14.11
N ASP A 106 5.48 8.26 13.73
CA ASP A 106 4.47 8.74 14.67
C ASP A 106 3.86 7.57 15.46
N HIS A 107 2.94 7.89 16.37
CA HIS A 107 2.21 6.93 17.18
C HIS A 107 1.39 5.97 16.29
N CYS A 108 1.27 4.69 16.70
CA CYS A 108 0.59 3.63 15.94
C CYS A 108 -0.85 3.96 15.48
N ALA A 109 -1.58 4.80 16.20
CA ALA A 109 -2.90 5.33 15.79
C ALA A 109 -2.88 6.16 14.49
N VAL A 110 -1.78 6.83 14.16
CA VAL A 110 -1.62 7.66 12.95
C VAL A 110 -1.19 6.81 11.76
N PHE A 111 -0.42 5.76 12.05
CA PHE A 111 0.26 4.92 11.07
C PHE A 111 -0.66 4.29 10.00
N PRO A 112 -1.88 3.79 10.28
CA PRO A 112 -2.78 3.28 9.25
C PRO A 112 -3.10 4.30 8.15
N GLY A 113 -3.34 5.56 8.53
CA GLY A 113 -3.58 6.65 7.58
C GLY A 113 -2.34 6.94 6.73
N VAL A 114 -1.15 6.88 7.33
CA VAL A 114 0.14 7.05 6.63
C VAL A 114 0.33 5.96 5.57
N LEU A 115 0.18 4.68 5.92
CA LEU A 115 0.35 3.59 4.96
C LEU A 115 -0.62 3.67 3.78
N ILE A 116 -1.86 4.08 4.02
CA ILE A 116 -2.84 4.29 2.94
C ILE A 116 -2.40 5.43 2.03
N ALA A 117 -2.00 6.57 2.60
CA ALA A 117 -1.51 7.69 1.80
C ALA A 117 -0.27 7.31 0.96
N LEU A 118 0.71 6.61 1.54
CA LEU A 118 1.93 6.18 0.83
C LEU A 118 1.62 5.22 -0.33
N THR A 119 0.68 4.29 -0.11
CA THR A 119 0.23 3.37 -1.16
C THR A 119 -0.38 4.14 -2.34
N VAL A 120 -1.21 5.15 -2.05
CA VAL A 120 -1.84 6.01 -3.07
C VAL A 120 -0.81 6.93 -3.75
N LEU A 121 0.19 7.41 -3.01
CA LEU A 121 1.28 8.24 -3.56
C LEU A 121 2.10 7.45 -4.58
N LEU A 122 2.39 6.17 -4.32
CA LEU A 122 3.05 5.28 -5.29
C LEU A 122 2.24 5.06 -6.58
N GLN A 123 0.94 5.38 -6.60
CA GLN A 123 0.10 5.26 -7.80
C GLN A 123 0.01 6.58 -8.60
N GLN A 124 0.53 7.70 -8.07
CA GLN A 124 0.41 9.00 -8.71
C GLN A 124 1.25 9.08 -9.98
N VAL A 125 0.66 9.61 -11.05
CA VAL A 125 1.29 9.73 -12.38
C VAL A 125 2.48 10.69 -12.36
N HIS A 126 2.42 11.71 -11.49
CA HIS A 126 3.42 12.78 -11.43
C HIS A 126 4.36 12.66 -10.23
N ILE A 127 4.39 11.52 -9.52
CA ILE A 127 5.36 11.31 -8.44
C ILE A 127 6.79 11.26 -9.01
N LYS A 128 7.73 11.88 -8.31
CA LYS A 128 9.15 11.88 -8.70
C LYS A 128 9.84 10.64 -8.16
N ASP A 129 10.84 10.12 -8.89
CA ASP A 129 11.66 8.98 -8.47
C ASP A 129 12.27 9.17 -7.07
N MET A 130 12.75 10.38 -6.75
CA MET A 130 13.28 10.71 -5.42
C MET A 130 12.23 10.58 -4.30
N ASP A 131 10.96 10.85 -4.61
CA ASP A 131 9.86 10.71 -3.66
C ASP A 131 9.48 9.24 -3.48
N VAL A 132 9.48 8.45 -4.56
CA VAL A 132 9.32 6.98 -4.50
C VAL A 132 10.43 6.33 -3.67
N GLU A 133 11.69 6.67 -3.94
CA GLU A 133 12.84 6.19 -3.18
C GLU A 133 12.69 6.53 -1.68
N ARG A 134 12.26 7.75 -1.37
CA ARG A 134 12.01 8.16 0.03
C ARG A 134 10.95 7.29 0.70
N ILE A 135 9.83 7.02 0.02
CA ILE A 135 8.76 6.15 0.53
C ILE A 135 9.34 4.76 0.81
N MET A 136 10.04 4.16 -0.15
CA MET A 136 10.52 2.78 -0.02
C MET A 136 11.62 2.64 1.03
N ARG A 137 12.55 3.60 1.13
CA ARG A 137 13.56 3.62 2.21
C ARG A 137 12.88 3.67 3.58
N GLY A 138 11.88 4.54 3.75
CA GLY A 138 11.13 4.64 5.01
C GLY A 138 10.40 3.33 5.33
N LEU A 139 9.75 2.71 4.33
CA LEU A 139 9.07 1.42 4.51
C LEU A 139 10.02 0.30 4.96
N PHE A 140 11.23 0.23 4.40
CA PHE A 140 12.18 -0.84 4.73
C PHE A 140 12.98 -0.58 6.01
N GLN A 141 13.26 0.68 6.35
CA GLN A 141 14.15 1.02 7.47
C GLN A 141 13.40 1.37 8.76
N ASP A 142 12.24 2.04 8.65
CA ASP A 142 11.54 2.58 9.81
C ASP A 142 10.40 1.69 10.30
N ILE A 143 10.01 0.65 9.55
CA ILE A 143 8.82 -0.15 9.82
C ILE A 143 9.20 -1.63 9.99
N HIS A 144 8.91 -2.16 11.18
CA HIS A 144 8.93 -3.61 11.39
C HIS A 144 7.56 -4.19 11.03
N CYS A 145 7.48 -4.94 9.91
CA CYS A 145 6.22 -5.43 9.34
C CYS A 145 5.42 -6.30 10.33
N GLN A 146 6.10 -7.22 11.03
CA GLN A 146 5.50 -8.26 11.87
C GLN A 146 4.89 -7.70 13.16
N SER A 147 5.29 -6.49 13.58
CA SER A 147 4.63 -5.80 14.70
C SER A 147 3.37 -5.05 14.28
N GLN A 148 3.06 -4.97 12.98
CA GLN A 148 1.87 -4.31 12.48
C GLN A 148 0.67 -5.26 12.44
N ALA A 149 -0.52 -4.67 12.54
CA ALA A 149 -1.76 -5.42 12.35
C ALA A 149 -1.88 -5.93 10.90
N THR A 150 -2.70 -6.97 10.73
CA THR A 150 -2.77 -7.75 9.47
C THR A 150 -3.09 -6.90 8.24
N GLN A 151 -3.94 -5.88 8.40
CA GLN A 151 -4.31 -4.98 7.31
C GLN A 151 -3.16 -4.06 6.92
N GLU A 152 -2.39 -3.58 7.89
CA GLU A 152 -1.21 -2.74 7.67
C GLU A 152 -0.10 -3.54 6.97
N ARG A 153 0.13 -4.80 7.36
CA ARG A 153 1.04 -5.71 6.63
C ARG A 153 0.62 -5.87 5.17
N ARG A 154 -0.68 -6.01 4.90
CA ARG A 154 -1.22 -6.05 3.53
C ARG A 154 -0.86 -4.80 2.74
N ASN A 155 -0.97 -3.64 3.36
CA ASN A 155 -0.64 -2.37 2.72
C ASN A 155 0.86 -2.29 2.41
N ILE A 156 1.74 -2.81 3.28
CA ILE A 156 3.19 -2.90 3.04
C ILE A 156 3.48 -3.78 1.80
N TYR A 157 2.94 -5.00 1.73
CA TYR A 157 3.14 -5.84 0.54
C TYR A 157 2.53 -5.23 -0.74
N THR A 158 1.40 -4.54 -0.60
CA THR A 158 0.79 -3.81 -1.72
C THR A 158 1.71 -2.70 -2.22
N ALA A 159 2.32 -1.93 -1.31
CA ALA A 159 3.30 -0.90 -1.66
C ALA A 159 4.54 -1.50 -2.35
N ILE A 160 5.07 -2.62 -1.85
CA ILE A 160 6.20 -3.34 -2.49
C ILE A 160 5.83 -3.79 -3.91
N ARG A 161 4.62 -4.34 -4.10
CA ARG A 161 4.15 -4.78 -5.41
C ARG A 161 3.94 -3.59 -6.36
N LEU A 162 3.40 -2.47 -5.87
CA LEU A 162 3.27 -1.23 -6.66
C LEU A 162 4.64 -0.68 -7.06
N PHE A 163 5.61 -0.73 -6.16
CA PHE A 163 6.98 -0.33 -6.45
C PHE A 163 7.61 -1.14 -7.59
N LEU A 164 7.49 -2.47 -7.53
CA LEU A 164 7.99 -3.37 -8.59
C LEU A 164 7.25 -3.22 -9.94
N THR A 165 5.98 -2.82 -9.90
CA THR A 165 5.14 -2.76 -11.11
C THR A 165 5.16 -1.39 -11.78
N LEU A 166 5.15 -0.31 -11.01
CA LEU A 166 5.04 1.07 -11.52
C LEU A 166 6.39 1.80 -11.55
N HIS A 167 7.34 1.44 -10.69
CA HIS A 167 8.58 2.20 -10.45
C HIS A 167 9.84 1.37 -10.71
N ARG A 168 9.84 0.60 -11.79
CA ARG A 168 10.90 -0.38 -12.09
C ARG A 168 12.31 0.20 -12.04
N THR A 169 12.54 1.38 -12.60
CA THR A 169 13.86 2.04 -12.61
C THR A 169 14.40 2.27 -11.20
N VAL A 170 13.55 2.74 -10.28
CA VAL A 170 13.92 2.97 -8.88
C VAL A 170 14.04 1.64 -8.12
N ALA A 171 13.18 0.66 -8.42
CA ALA A 171 13.29 -0.68 -7.86
C ALA A 171 14.61 -1.38 -8.25
N GLU A 172 15.06 -1.21 -9.49
CA GLU A 172 16.33 -1.74 -9.97
C GLU A 172 17.53 -1.05 -9.29
N SER A 173 17.48 0.28 -9.11
CA SER A 173 18.57 1.02 -8.46
C SER A 173 18.70 0.71 -6.96
N MET A 174 17.62 0.31 -6.31
CA MET A 174 17.55 -0.04 -4.89
C MET A 174 17.35 -1.54 -4.64
N PHE A 175 17.70 -2.40 -5.61
CA PHE A 175 17.29 -3.81 -5.59
C PHE A 175 17.72 -4.57 -4.32
N ASN A 176 18.90 -4.28 -3.78
CA ASN A 176 19.37 -4.93 -2.55
C ASN A 176 18.50 -4.54 -1.35
N ASP A 177 18.24 -3.24 -1.14
CA ASP A 177 17.38 -2.75 -0.06
C ASP A 177 15.96 -3.30 -0.20
N LEU A 178 15.46 -3.38 -1.44
CA LEU A 178 14.17 -3.99 -1.77
C LEU A 178 14.10 -5.46 -1.38
N LEU A 179 15.10 -6.26 -1.76
CA LEU A 179 15.11 -7.69 -1.47
C LEU A 179 15.21 -7.95 0.03
N TYR A 180 16.17 -7.33 0.72
CA TYR A 180 16.32 -7.50 2.18
C TYR A 180 15.10 -6.99 2.93
N GLY A 181 14.54 -5.84 2.52
CA GLY A 181 13.31 -5.31 3.07
C GLY A 181 12.12 -6.25 2.86
N PHE A 182 12.00 -6.87 1.68
CA PHE A 182 10.96 -7.85 1.40
C PHE A 182 11.11 -9.14 2.22
N VAL A 183 12.30 -9.75 2.23
CA VAL A 183 12.58 -10.97 3.00
C VAL A 183 12.26 -10.73 4.47
N SER A 184 12.82 -9.65 5.04
CA SER A 184 12.56 -9.22 6.41
C SER A 184 11.07 -8.97 6.67
N ALA A 185 10.34 -8.33 5.75
CA ALA A 185 8.91 -8.06 5.93
C ALA A 185 8.03 -9.31 5.82
N SER A 186 8.45 -10.32 5.06
CA SER A 186 7.70 -11.55 4.78
C SER A 186 7.91 -12.67 5.81
N ASP A 187 8.96 -12.57 6.63
CA ASP A 187 9.28 -13.56 7.65
C ASP A 187 8.14 -13.70 8.67
N GLY A 188 7.59 -14.90 8.82
CA GLY A 188 6.49 -15.17 9.74
C GLY A 188 5.10 -14.62 9.35
N GLU A 189 4.87 -14.23 8.09
CA GLU A 189 3.50 -13.94 7.64
C GLU A 189 2.64 -15.22 7.65
N SER A 190 1.41 -15.09 8.11
CA SER A 190 0.48 -16.23 8.26
C SER A 190 -0.92 -15.93 7.75
N ASP A 191 -1.26 -14.67 7.46
CA ASP A 191 -2.54 -14.33 6.88
C ASP A 191 -2.58 -14.78 5.40
N PRO A 192 -3.54 -15.62 5.00
CA PRO A 192 -3.56 -16.20 3.66
C PRO A 192 -3.70 -15.13 2.55
N ARG A 193 -4.36 -14.00 2.84
CA ARG A 193 -4.53 -12.91 1.86
C ARG A 193 -3.21 -12.16 1.66
N ASN A 194 -2.43 -12.02 2.73
CA ASN A 194 -1.10 -11.42 2.66
C ASN A 194 -0.10 -12.39 2.00
N LEU A 195 -0.19 -13.69 2.27
CA LEU A 195 0.64 -14.71 1.60
C LEU A 195 0.46 -14.71 0.09
N LEU A 196 -0.77 -14.53 -0.42
CA LEU A 196 -0.98 -14.38 -1.86
C LEU A 196 -0.24 -13.16 -2.45
N LEU A 197 -0.13 -12.05 -1.70
CA LEU A 197 0.69 -10.91 -2.12
C LEU A 197 2.18 -11.24 -2.09
N VAL A 198 2.66 -11.86 -1.01
CA VAL A 198 4.05 -12.33 -0.88
C VAL A 198 4.41 -13.23 -2.06
N PHE A 199 3.61 -14.26 -2.34
CA PHE A 199 3.82 -15.17 -3.46
C PHE A 199 3.76 -14.49 -4.82
N SER A 200 2.95 -13.43 -4.98
CA SER A 200 2.95 -12.65 -6.22
C SER A 200 4.23 -11.83 -6.44
N ILE A 201 4.92 -11.43 -5.36
CA ILE A 201 6.14 -10.61 -5.42
C ILE A 201 7.37 -11.46 -5.74
N ILE A 202 7.44 -12.69 -5.21
CA ILE A 202 8.62 -13.54 -5.32
C ILE A 202 9.06 -13.77 -6.78
N PRO A 203 8.19 -14.17 -7.72
CA PRO A 203 8.59 -14.31 -9.13
C PRO A 203 9.10 -13.01 -9.75
N MET A 204 8.58 -11.85 -9.34
CA MET A 204 9.05 -10.55 -9.83
C MET A 204 10.50 -10.32 -9.39
N LEU A 205 10.82 -10.56 -8.12
CA LEU A 205 12.18 -10.43 -7.58
C LEU A 205 13.13 -11.45 -8.20
N SER A 206 12.73 -12.72 -8.31
CA SER A 206 13.55 -13.79 -8.88
C SER A 206 13.85 -13.60 -10.38
N SER A 207 13.02 -12.82 -11.09
CA SER A 207 13.24 -12.48 -12.50
C SER A 207 14.13 -11.25 -12.73
N SER A 208 14.52 -10.55 -11.66
CA SER A 208 15.35 -9.35 -11.74
C SER A 208 16.73 -9.69 -12.31
N PRO A 209 17.28 -8.86 -13.23
CA PRO A 209 18.65 -9.05 -13.70
C PRO A 209 19.70 -8.70 -12.62
N ASN A 210 19.30 -8.00 -11.55
CA ASN A 210 20.19 -7.52 -10.48
C ASN A 210 20.31 -8.50 -9.31
N ILE A 211 19.58 -9.61 -9.32
CA ILE A 211 19.64 -10.59 -8.23
C ILE A 211 20.97 -11.36 -8.26
N ALA A 212 21.70 -11.30 -7.16
CA ALA A 212 22.94 -12.04 -6.99
C ALA A 212 22.65 -13.52 -6.64
N ASP A 213 23.60 -14.42 -6.93
CA ASP A 213 23.40 -15.86 -6.71
C ASP A 213 23.04 -16.22 -5.26
N HIS A 214 23.66 -15.56 -4.26
CA HIS A 214 23.36 -15.79 -2.83
C HIS A 214 21.94 -15.35 -2.44
N MET A 215 21.38 -14.35 -3.11
CA MET A 215 20.04 -13.82 -2.81
C MET A 215 18.91 -14.77 -3.23
N PHE A 216 19.20 -15.73 -4.12
CA PHE A 216 18.24 -16.77 -4.44
C PHE A 216 17.98 -17.68 -3.24
N GLU A 217 18.97 -17.89 -2.37
CA GLU A 217 18.81 -18.71 -1.16
C GLU A 217 17.86 -18.01 -0.17
N ASP A 218 18.07 -16.72 0.09
CA ASP A 218 17.20 -15.92 0.97
C ASP A 218 15.73 -15.96 0.52
N LEU A 219 15.46 -15.80 -0.79
CA LEU A 219 14.09 -15.92 -1.31
C LEU A 219 13.56 -17.35 -1.24
N HIS A 220 14.41 -18.35 -1.47
CA HIS A 220 13.99 -19.75 -1.38
C HIS A 220 13.56 -20.12 0.04
N GLU A 221 14.28 -19.66 1.06
CA GLU A 221 13.93 -19.90 2.47
C GLU A 221 12.53 -19.37 2.80
N VAL A 222 12.20 -18.16 2.32
CA VAL A 222 10.85 -17.58 2.47
C VAL A 222 9.80 -18.50 1.84
N VAL A 223 10.01 -19.01 0.63
CA VAL A 223 9.04 -19.87 -0.06
C VAL A 223 8.92 -21.25 0.62
N ALA A 224 10.06 -21.85 0.96
CA ALA A 224 10.15 -23.21 1.47
C ALA A 224 9.46 -23.35 2.84
N ALA A 225 9.42 -22.29 3.64
CA ALA A 225 8.73 -22.25 4.94
C ALA A 225 7.23 -22.57 4.85
N TYR A 226 6.62 -22.42 3.67
CA TYR A 226 5.18 -22.66 3.45
C TYR A 226 4.88 -24.01 2.76
N PHE A 227 5.88 -24.86 2.53
CA PHE A 227 5.71 -26.18 1.92
C PHE A 227 5.74 -27.31 2.98
N PRO A 228 4.76 -28.23 2.99
CA PRO A 228 3.49 -28.20 2.24
C PRO A 228 2.52 -27.16 2.82
N VAL A 229 1.59 -26.67 1.98
CA VAL A 229 0.52 -25.77 2.45
C VAL A 229 -0.43 -26.52 3.37
N ASP A 230 -0.39 -26.19 4.66
CA ASP A 230 -1.34 -26.67 5.67
C ASP A 230 -2.32 -25.53 6.03
N PHE A 231 -3.35 -25.37 5.21
CA PHE A 231 -4.37 -24.33 5.37
C PHE A 231 -5.77 -24.90 5.22
N VAL A 232 -6.60 -24.70 6.23
CA VAL A 232 -8.03 -25.02 6.19
C VAL A 232 -8.82 -23.71 6.23
N PRO A 233 -9.54 -23.34 5.16
CA PRO A 233 -10.28 -22.09 5.13
C PRO A 233 -11.40 -22.09 6.19
N PRO A 234 -11.64 -20.95 6.87
CA PRO A 234 -12.78 -20.81 7.77
C PRO A 234 -14.11 -21.06 7.04
N ALA A 235 -15.06 -21.74 7.70
CA ALA A 235 -16.36 -22.10 7.10
C ALA A 235 -17.19 -20.90 6.59
N GLN A 236 -16.92 -19.70 7.10
CA GLN A 236 -17.56 -18.45 6.68
C GLN A 236 -16.48 -17.39 6.44
N ASP A 237 -15.50 -17.69 5.59
CA ASP A 237 -14.51 -16.69 5.18
C ASP A 237 -15.15 -15.65 4.26
N PRO A 238 -15.31 -14.37 4.66
CA PRO A 238 -15.88 -13.34 3.80
C PRO A 238 -14.93 -12.93 2.66
N TYR A 239 -13.65 -13.34 2.70
CA TYR A 239 -12.65 -12.99 1.69
C TYR A 239 -12.42 -14.11 0.65
N GLY A 240 -12.70 -15.36 1.03
CA GLY A 240 -12.77 -16.50 0.10
C GLY A 240 -11.42 -17.02 -0.39
N VAL A 241 -10.33 -16.90 0.39
CA VAL A 241 -9.05 -17.51 -0.01
C VAL A 241 -9.13 -19.01 0.22
N THR A 242 -8.86 -19.80 -0.82
CA THR A 242 -8.92 -21.26 -0.74
C THR A 242 -7.54 -21.89 -0.52
N HIS A 243 -7.52 -23.14 -0.06
CA HIS A 243 -6.29 -23.95 -0.02
C HIS A 243 -5.61 -24.05 -1.39
N GLU A 244 -6.40 -24.23 -2.45
CA GLU A 244 -5.89 -24.35 -3.81
C GLU A 244 -5.23 -23.04 -4.29
N ASP A 245 -5.76 -21.87 -3.93
CA ASP A 245 -5.13 -20.58 -4.27
C ASP A 245 -3.70 -20.48 -3.72
N LEU A 246 -3.51 -20.89 -2.46
CA LEU A 246 -2.20 -20.91 -1.81
C LEU A 246 -1.27 -21.96 -2.43
N VAL A 247 -1.77 -23.17 -2.70
CA VAL A 247 -0.99 -24.25 -3.33
C VAL A 247 -0.50 -23.83 -4.72
N LEU A 248 -1.39 -23.28 -5.56
CA LEU A 248 -1.04 -22.86 -6.92
C LEU A 248 -0.05 -21.69 -6.90
N SER A 249 -0.26 -20.71 -6.03
CA SER A 249 0.67 -19.57 -5.86
C SER A 249 2.04 -20.04 -5.37
N LEU A 250 2.09 -20.94 -4.39
CA LEU A 250 3.34 -21.50 -3.88
C LEU A 250 4.09 -22.29 -4.96
N ARG A 251 3.38 -23.11 -5.75
CA ARG A 251 3.97 -23.83 -6.89
C ARG A 251 4.54 -22.87 -7.93
N GLN A 252 3.86 -21.76 -8.20
CA GLN A 252 4.37 -20.72 -9.10
C GLN A 252 5.67 -20.12 -8.56
N CYS A 253 5.77 -19.85 -7.26
CA CYS A 253 7.03 -19.43 -6.65
C CYS A 253 8.10 -20.50 -6.85
N LEU A 254 7.92 -21.71 -6.32
CA LEU A 254 8.94 -22.78 -6.36
C LEU A 254 9.44 -23.12 -7.77
N SER A 255 8.64 -22.85 -8.81
CA SER A 255 8.98 -23.11 -10.21
C SER A 255 9.47 -21.87 -11.00
N CYS A 256 9.57 -20.68 -10.39
CA CYS A 256 9.86 -19.45 -11.13
C CYS A 256 11.33 -19.31 -11.57
N THR A 257 12.25 -20.13 -11.06
CA THR A 257 13.67 -20.12 -11.46
C THR A 257 14.28 -21.51 -11.36
N SER A 258 15.14 -21.87 -12.32
CA SER A 258 15.91 -23.12 -12.28
C SER A 258 17.00 -23.10 -11.20
N LYS A 259 17.39 -21.94 -10.69
CA LYS A 259 18.40 -21.78 -9.62
C LYS A 259 18.00 -22.50 -8.33
N TRP A 260 16.72 -22.73 -8.11
CA TRP A 260 16.21 -23.43 -6.93
C TRP A 260 16.20 -24.95 -7.06
N SER A 261 16.55 -25.52 -8.21
CA SER A 261 16.52 -26.98 -8.40
C SER A 261 17.33 -27.74 -7.35
N GLN A 262 18.46 -27.18 -6.90
CA GLN A 262 19.33 -27.79 -5.89
C GLN A 262 18.71 -27.83 -4.49
N TYR A 263 17.77 -26.93 -4.17
CA TYR A 263 17.10 -26.84 -2.87
C TYR A 263 15.72 -27.51 -2.91
N LEU A 264 14.98 -27.31 -4.00
CA LEU A 264 13.62 -27.81 -4.17
C LEU A 264 13.56 -29.33 -4.36
N LEU A 265 14.46 -29.93 -5.14
CA LEU A 265 14.40 -31.37 -5.41
C LEU A 265 14.57 -32.22 -4.13
N PRO A 266 15.55 -31.93 -3.23
CA PRO A 266 15.62 -32.59 -1.92
C PRO A 266 14.32 -32.46 -1.11
N LEU A 267 13.76 -31.25 -1.02
CA LEU A 267 12.53 -30.97 -0.27
C LEU A 267 11.34 -31.79 -0.78
N LEU A 268 11.19 -31.91 -2.11
CA LEU A 268 10.13 -32.71 -2.72
C LEU A 268 10.32 -34.21 -2.47
N ILE A 269 11.56 -34.71 -2.55
CA ILE A 269 11.87 -36.13 -2.30
C ILE A 269 11.56 -36.49 -0.85
N GLU A 270 11.96 -35.65 0.11
CA GLU A 270 11.68 -35.84 1.53
C GLU A 270 10.17 -35.87 1.79
N LYS A 271 9.42 -34.94 1.18
CA LYS A 271 7.97 -34.92 1.33
C LYS A 271 7.30 -36.16 0.73
N LEU A 272 7.72 -36.60 -0.45
CA LEU A 272 7.23 -37.84 -1.06
C LEU A 272 7.50 -39.07 -0.20
N GLN A 273 8.66 -39.14 0.46
CA GLN A 273 9.04 -40.24 1.34
C GLN A 273 8.28 -40.23 2.67
N SER A 274 7.86 -39.07 3.18
CA SER A 274 7.10 -38.97 4.44
C SER A 274 5.59 -39.20 4.29
N ASP A 275 5.04 -39.06 3.07
CA ASP A 275 3.64 -39.35 2.75
C ASP A 275 3.39 -40.83 2.35
N LEU A 276 4.45 -41.66 2.28
CA LEU A 276 4.44 -43.11 2.03
C LEU A 276 4.41 -43.91 3.34
#